data_AF-A0A7S1FSN2-F1
#
_entry.id   AF-A0A7S1FSN2-F1
#
_cell.length_a   1.000
_cell.length_b   1.000
_cell.length_c   1.000
_cell.angle_alpha   90.00
_cell.angle_beta   90.00
_cell.angle_gamma   90.00
#
_symmetry.space_group_name_H-M   'P 1'
#
loop_
_entity.id
_entity.type
_entity.pdbx_description
1 polymer ?
#
loop_
_entity_poly.entity_id
_entity_poly.type
_entity_poly.pdbx_seq_one_letter_code
_entity_poly.pdbx_strand_id
1 'polypeptide(L)'
;LLGTIGSVRNVFKPREKVVARKASQRTKYTTVAKKHDSEANSCKTKLQLFQECMTPFTEKRSNGIKLRRQAWGALDPNGNNIVSLAELERWILQECEAKLGKMEGHKIWTYFRPSYIYAFNDAKTIEKGGDDDYVTKTEFRICASYLCFYATMADCFFTIENGNGETGEGDRRLSLEEWKAAYPKFRDGTDGYKFEAFSNLKSDPSRTAEVIFTEMDADSQGMVLLSEWCSYIKNMESSKMSYQNRIQTGEIGAANNVLKRVNFSKTHSVAQISHRAAGKENKRQKSALTCFQQCVSPYAEKTSNSLSRRKLAWSNMDPNSNGTVSLSELETWIQQELVKKYAKTDGYRIWKYFRPIYVHAFNDARAIRKDENNDLLTKSEFRLCSSFLCFYASMADSFFSMDGANEDNLENKDRSISLEEWKVAFPKFLSNQDEYNFNAFASLKDPNVGTPESFFSKMDNNNQGLVLLSEWFNFLKMAEILSKTKIGIDLAVAKDRQCLSILEK
;
A
#
# COMPACT_ATOMS: atom_id res chain seq x y z
N LEU A 1 97.06 23.51 17.87
CA LEU A 1 97.44 22.24 17.21
C LEU A 1 96.45 22.01 16.08
N LEU A 2 96.53 22.74 14.96
CA LEU A 2 97.43 22.60 13.79
C LEU A 2 97.18 21.34 12.96
N GLY A 3 96.94 21.52 11.65
CA GLY A 3 96.82 20.50 10.58
C GLY A 3 95.45 20.50 9.88
N THR A 4 95.05 21.35 8.90
CA THR A 4 95.56 21.62 7.52
C THR A 4 95.74 20.33 6.69
N ILE A 5 95.30 20.09 5.43
CA ILE A 5 94.87 20.77 4.16
C ILE A 5 94.10 19.67 3.35
N GLY A 6 93.12 19.85 2.44
CA GLY A 6 92.96 20.76 1.30
C GLY A 6 91.69 20.40 0.48
N SER A 7 90.98 21.41 -0.08
CA SER A 7 90.80 21.71 -1.52
C SER A 7 89.94 20.70 -2.30
N VAL A 8 88.86 21.02 -3.03
CA VAL A 8 88.68 22.07 -4.07
C VAL A 8 87.18 22.41 -4.23
N ARG A 9 86.92 23.65 -4.63
CA ARG A 9 85.65 24.25 -5.09
C ARG A 9 84.80 23.37 -6.02
N ASN A 10 83.47 23.43 -5.89
CA ASN A 10 82.57 23.84 -6.99
C ASN A 10 81.10 24.01 -6.57
N VAL A 11 80.62 25.25 -6.73
CA VAL A 11 79.29 25.71 -7.15
C VAL A 11 78.06 24.92 -6.64
N PHE A 12 77.41 25.49 -5.63
CA PHE A 12 76.02 25.20 -5.27
C PHE A 12 75.07 25.62 -6.42
N LYS A 13 74.38 24.65 -7.02
CA LYS A 13 73.07 24.83 -7.68
C LYS A 13 72.10 23.84 -7.03
N PRO A 14 70.98 24.26 -6.43
CA PRO A 14 69.97 23.33 -5.95
C PRO A 14 69.14 22.86 -7.16
N ARG A 15 69.18 21.56 -7.44
CA ARG A 15 68.24 20.90 -8.36
C ARG A 15 67.09 20.33 -7.56
N GLU A 16 65.91 20.84 -7.87
CA GLU A 16 64.59 20.27 -7.63
C GLU A 16 64.59 18.74 -7.67
N LYS A 17 63.98 18.13 -6.66
CA LYS A 17 63.05 17.00 -6.79
C LYS A 17 62.52 16.62 -5.40
N VAL A 18 61.30 16.07 -5.43
CA VAL A 18 60.58 15.38 -4.34
C VAL A 18 59.62 16.26 -3.51
N VAL A 19 58.66 16.90 -4.17
CA VAL A 19 57.26 16.98 -3.69
C VAL A 19 56.30 17.02 -4.90
N ALA A 20 56.11 15.88 -5.57
CA ALA A 20 55.06 15.73 -6.60
C ALA A 20 54.72 14.25 -6.85
N ARG A 21 54.33 13.53 -5.80
CA ARG A 21 53.68 12.21 -5.91
C ARG A 21 52.55 12.14 -4.89
N LYS A 22 51.46 12.88 -5.18
CA LYS A 22 50.11 12.63 -4.64
C LYS A 22 48.97 13.40 -5.34
N ALA A 23 49.26 14.16 -6.41
CA ALA A 23 48.25 14.90 -7.18
C ALA A 23 48.22 14.58 -8.69
N SER A 24 48.64 13.37 -9.10
CA SER A 24 48.74 12.97 -10.53
C SER A 24 48.05 11.64 -10.84
N GLN A 25 46.86 11.41 -10.27
CA GLN A 25 45.95 10.33 -10.69
C GLN A 25 44.51 10.82 -10.91
N ARG A 26 44.29 12.14 -10.97
CA ARG A 26 42.96 12.74 -11.11
C ARG A 26 42.89 13.79 -12.22
N THR A 27 43.54 13.56 -13.37
CA THR A 27 43.30 14.33 -14.61
C THR A 27 44.06 13.63 -15.75
N LYS A 28 43.37 12.80 -16.54
CA LYS A 28 43.75 12.34 -17.89
C LYS A 28 42.76 11.25 -18.35
N TYR A 29 41.51 11.66 -18.59
CA TYR A 29 40.62 11.02 -19.57
C TYR A 29 39.64 12.09 -20.03
N THR A 30 40.14 13.00 -20.85
CA THR A 30 39.32 13.85 -21.70
C THR A 30 40.12 14.03 -22.98
N THR A 31 39.47 13.71 -24.10
CA THR A 31 39.89 14.02 -25.47
C THR A 31 40.95 13.10 -26.07
N VAL A 32 40.55 11.90 -26.53
CA VAL A 32 40.68 11.39 -27.93
C VAL A 32 39.90 10.07 -28.02
N ALA A 33 38.61 10.17 -28.34
CA ALA A 33 37.79 9.12 -28.95
C ALA A 33 36.51 9.78 -29.51
N LYS A 34 36.69 10.75 -30.42
CA LYS A 34 35.64 11.25 -31.32
C LYS A 34 36.05 10.86 -32.73
N LYS A 35 35.66 9.65 -33.14
CA LYS A 35 35.48 9.21 -34.54
C LYS A 35 35.08 7.72 -34.52
N HIS A 36 33.83 7.45 -34.14
CA HIS A 36 33.01 6.36 -34.69
C HIS A 36 31.58 6.23 -34.12
N ASP A 37 31.10 7.15 -33.28
CA ASP A 37 29.70 7.15 -32.81
C ASP A 37 28.91 8.36 -33.34
N SER A 38 28.92 8.55 -34.65
CA SER A 38 28.06 9.52 -35.33
C SER A 38 27.06 8.78 -36.21
N GLU A 39 26.17 8.00 -35.61
CA GLU A 39 24.91 7.50 -36.20
C GLU A 39 24.15 6.66 -35.16
N ALA A 40 23.39 7.34 -34.28
CA ALA A 40 22.22 6.86 -33.50
C ALA A 40 22.09 7.63 -32.17
N ASN A 41 22.05 8.97 -32.21
CA ASN A 41 21.67 9.75 -31.04
C ASN A 41 20.13 9.77 -30.94
N SER A 42 19.55 8.60 -30.63
CA SER A 42 18.17 8.48 -30.18
C SER A 42 18.08 9.11 -28.79
N CYS A 43 17.22 10.11 -28.61
CA CYS A 43 16.88 10.61 -27.28
C CYS A 43 16.35 9.41 -26.47
N LYS A 44 17.03 9.02 -25.39
CA LYS A 44 16.59 7.89 -24.57
C LYS A 44 15.27 8.26 -23.89
N THR A 45 14.29 7.35 -23.92
CA THR A 45 13.01 7.56 -23.23
C THR A 45 13.20 7.54 -21.71
N LYS A 46 12.25 8.11 -20.95
CA LYS A 46 12.26 8.06 -19.49
C LYS A 46 12.36 6.63 -18.97
N LEU A 47 11.60 5.72 -19.57
CA LEU A 47 11.66 4.29 -19.25
C LEU A 47 13.05 3.70 -19.49
N GLN A 48 13.69 4.02 -20.63
CA GLN A 48 15.05 3.55 -20.91
C GLN A 48 16.05 4.06 -19.87
N LEU A 49 15.95 5.32 -19.48
CA LEU A 49 16.80 5.91 -18.43
C LEU A 49 16.58 5.22 -17.07
N PHE A 50 15.34 4.97 -16.68
CA PHE A 50 15.04 4.26 -15.43
C PHE A 50 15.52 2.81 -15.46
N GLN A 51 15.28 2.09 -16.56
CA GLN A 51 15.74 0.71 -16.75
C GLN A 51 17.27 0.63 -16.74
N GLU A 52 17.98 1.62 -17.26
CA GLU A 52 19.44 1.69 -17.14
C GLU A 52 19.88 1.76 -15.67
N CYS A 53 19.18 2.50 -14.81
CA CYS A 53 19.46 2.56 -13.37
C CYS A 53 19.22 1.21 -12.68
N MET A 54 18.10 0.54 -12.96
CA MET A 54 17.64 -0.61 -12.15
C MET A 54 18.08 -1.98 -12.68
N THR A 55 18.17 -2.16 -14.01
CA THR A 55 18.51 -3.45 -14.64
C THR A 55 19.82 -4.08 -14.15
N PRO A 56 20.91 -3.32 -13.84
CA PRO A 56 22.14 -3.93 -13.30
C PRO A 56 21.93 -4.74 -12.02
N PHE A 57 20.89 -4.44 -11.23
CA PHE A 57 20.58 -5.13 -9.98
C PHE A 57 19.77 -6.42 -10.18
N THR A 58 19.28 -6.69 -11.39
CA THR A 58 18.45 -7.87 -11.71
C THR A 58 19.32 -9.07 -12.09
N GLU A 59 20.55 -8.81 -12.56
CA GLU A 59 21.44 -9.82 -13.12
C GLU A 59 21.87 -10.87 -12.06
N LYS A 60 21.73 -12.16 -12.39
CA LYS A 60 22.16 -13.27 -11.52
C LYS A 60 23.68 -13.45 -11.41
N ARG A 61 24.44 -12.93 -12.38
CA ARG A 61 25.89 -13.15 -12.48
C ARG A 61 26.66 -12.39 -11.40
N SER A 62 27.96 -12.66 -11.34
CA SER A 62 28.88 -12.13 -10.33
C SER A 62 28.87 -10.60 -10.23
N ASN A 63 28.68 -9.87 -11.34
CA ASN A 63 28.59 -8.42 -11.34
C ASN A 63 27.32 -7.91 -10.64
N GLY A 64 26.14 -8.42 -11.01
CA GLY A 64 24.88 -8.09 -10.33
C GLY A 64 24.90 -8.46 -8.84
N ILE A 65 25.54 -9.58 -8.45
CA ILE A 65 25.71 -9.93 -7.03
C ILE A 65 26.55 -8.87 -6.28
N LYS A 66 27.65 -8.39 -6.87
CA LYS A 66 28.49 -7.34 -6.26
C LYS A 66 27.73 -6.04 -6.11
N LEU A 67 27.01 -5.62 -7.16
CA LEU A 67 26.19 -4.41 -7.14
C LEU A 67 25.09 -4.49 -6.08
N ARG A 68 24.36 -5.60 -5.99
CA ARG A 68 23.34 -5.79 -4.94
C ARG A 68 23.93 -5.78 -3.53
N ARG A 69 25.13 -6.33 -3.31
CA ARG A 69 25.78 -6.26 -1.99
C ARG A 69 26.13 -4.81 -1.60
N GLN A 70 26.60 -4.02 -2.55
CA GLN A 70 26.88 -2.61 -2.33
C GLN A 70 25.58 -1.82 -2.08
N ALA A 71 24.56 -2.01 -2.92
CA ALA A 71 23.26 -1.38 -2.77
C ALA A 71 22.60 -1.75 -1.44
N TRP A 72 22.70 -3.02 -1.01
CA TRP A 72 22.15 -3.47 0.27
C TRP A 72 22.72 -2.70 1.45
N GLY A 73 24.03 -2.41 1.45
CA GLY A 73 24.64 -1.60 2.51
C GLY A 73 24.15 -0.15 2.54
N ALA A 74 23.63 0.38 1.43
CA ALA A 74 22.99 1.70 1.38
C ALA A 74 21.50 1.65 1.76
N LEU A 75 20.82 0.55 1.43
CA LEU A 75 19.40 0.30 1.74
C LEU A 75 19.15 -0.01 3.21
N ASP A 76 20.04 -0.78 3.84
CA ASP A 76 19.94 -1.26 5.22
C ASP A 76 21.14 -0.75 6.05
N PRO A 77 21.15 0.56 6.40
CA PRO A 77 22.24 1.14 7.18
C PRO A 77 22.23 0.71 8.66
N ASN A 78 21.09 0.22 9.16
CA ASN A 78 20.94 -0.21 10.56
C ASN A 78 21.30 -1.70 10.77
N GLY A 79 21.42 -2.48 9.69
CA GLY A 79 21.84 -3.87 9.71
C GLY A 79 20.75 -4.85 10.16
N ASN A 80 19.48 -4.47 10.08
CA ASN A 80 18.35 -5.31 10.50
C ASN A 80 17.97 -6.38 9.44
N ASN A 81 18.63 -6.37 8.28
CA ASN A 81 18.41 -7.27 7.14
C ASN A 81 17.03 -7.16 6.47
N ILE A 82 16.34 -6.04 6.68
CA ILE A 82 15.03 -5.77 6.09
C ILE A 82 15.00 -4.34 5.55
N VAL A 83 14.22 -4.10 4.49
CA VAL A 83 14.14 -2.79 3.83
C VAL A 83 12.67 -2.40 3.69
N SER A 84 12.28 -1.30 4.31
CA SER A 84 10.96 -0.69 4.15
C SER A 84 10.79 -0.04 2.78
N LEU A 85 9.54 0.25 2.39
CA LEU A 85 9.26 0.99 1.16
C LEU A 85 9.99 2.34 1.14
N ALA A 86 10.02 3.07 2.26
CA ALA A 86 10.66 4.39 2.33
C ALA A 86 12.18 4.30 2.10
N GLU A 87 12.84 3.27 2.64
CA GLU A 87 14.26 3.02 2.41
C GLU A 87 14.53 2.65 0.95
N LEU A 88 13.68 1.80 0.35
CA LEU A 88 13.75 1.48 -1.07
C LEU A 88 13.58 2.73 -1.95
N GLU A 89 12.55 3.56 -1.70
CA GLU A 89 12.31 4.79 -2.47
C GLU A 89 13.51 5.75 -2.41
N ARG A 90 14.08 5.91 -1.21
CA ARG A 90 15.25 6.77 -1.00
C ARG A 90 16.46 6.25 -1.77
N TRP A 91 16.70 4.94 -1.75
CA TRP A 91 17.81 4.35 -2.50
C TRP A 91 17.63 4.48 -4.01
N ILE A 92 16.43 4.26 -4.54
CA ILE A 92 16.14 4.44 -5.98
C ILE A 92 16.45 5.89 -6.38
N LEU A 93 16.07 6.88 -5.57
CA LEU A 93 16.41 8.28 -5.82
C LEU A 93 17.93 8.49 -5.89
N GLN A 94 18.67 7.97 -4.91
CA GLN A 94 20.13 8.10 -4.88
C GLN A 94 20.80 7.44 -6.09
N GLU A 95 20.32 6.26 -6.50
CA GLU A 95 20.85 5.55 -7.67
C GLU A 95 20.58 6.31 -8.97
N CYS A 96 19.35 6.82 -9.15
CA CYS A 96 18.99 7.65 -10.29
C CYS A 96 19.81 8.95 -10.34
N GLU A 97 19.95 9.66 -9.22
CA GLU A 97 20.75 10.89 -9.13
C GLU A 97 22.24 10.63 -9.39
N ALA A 98 22.77 9.49 -8.90
CA ALA A 98 24.16 9.10 -9.13
C ALA A 98 24.44 8.80 -10.60
N LYS A 99 23.49 8.16 -11.31
CA LYS A 99 23.68 7.71 -12.69
C LYS A 99 23.34 8.76 -13.74
N LEU A 100 22.28 9.55 -13.50
CA LEU A 100 21.73 10.51 -14.46
C LEU A 100 22.04 11.97 -14.07
N GLY A 101 22.59 12.20 -12.88
CA GLY A 101 22.77 13.52 -12.30
C GLY A 101 21.54 13.96 -11.50
N LYS A 102 21.73 14.89 -10.56
CA LYS A 102 20.73 15.25 -9.55
C LYS A 102 19.37 15.67 -10.14
N MET A 103 19.36 16.56 -11.12
CA MET A 103 18.09 17.05 -11.69
C MET A 103 17.37 15.99 -12.52
N GLU A 104 18.08 15.31 -13.42
CA GLU A 104 17.47 14.32 -14.31
C GLU A 104 17.07 13.06 -13.55
N GLY A 105 17.93 12.60 -12.63
CA GLY A 105 17.64 11.47 -11.75
C GLY A 105 16.40 11.71 -10.89
N HIS A 106 16.23 12.90 -10.33
CA HIS A 106 15.04 13.25 -9.56
C HIS A 106 13.76 13.26 -10.42
N LYS A 107 13.82 13.78 -11.65
CA LYS A 107 12.68 13.75 -12.58
C LYS A 107 12.25 12.33 -12.92
N ILE A 108 13.21 11.48 -13.27
CA ILE A 108 12.96 10.07 -13.59
C ILE A 108 12.40 9.34 -12.36
N TRP A 109 12.97 9.58 -11.17
CA TRP A 109 12.47 9.02 -9.93
C TRP A 109 11.01 9.42 -9.65
N THR A 110 10.68 10.70 -9.78
CA THR A 110 9.32 11.23 -9.54
C THR A 110 8.31 10.64 -10.53
N TYR A 111 8.70 10.52 -11.81
CA TYR A 111 7.84 9.98 -12.86
C TYR A 111 7.43 8.53 -12.58
N PHE A 112 8.37 7.67 -12.14
CA PHE A 112 8.09 6.27 -11.87
C PHE A 112 7.69 5.95 -10.43
N ARG A 113 7.73 6.93 -9.52
CA ARG A 113 7.40 6.72 -8.10
C ARG A 113 6.07 6.01 -7.83
N PRO A 114 4.96 6.30 -8.55
CA PRO A 114 3.71 5.58 -8.36
C PRO A 114 3.81 4.07 -8.57
N SER A 115 4.81 3.60 -9.32
CA SER A 115 5.00 2.18 -9.63
C SER A 115 5.71 1.39 -8.51
N TYR A 116 6.43 2.07 -7.60
CA TYR A 116 7.32 1.41 -6.63
C TYR A 116 6.57 0.59 -5.59
N ILE A 117 5.40 1.06 -5.14
CA ILE A 117 4.55 0.34 -4.18
C ILE A 117 4.14 -1.03 -4.70
N TYR A 118 3.81 -1.15 -5.99
CA TYR A 118 3.40 -2.42 -6.57
C TYR A 118 4.60 -3.37 -6.71
N ALA A 119 5.75 -2.85 -7.14
CA ALA A 119 6.98 -3.64 -7.21
C ALA A 119 7.43 -4.14 -5.84
N PHE A 120 7.32 -3.29 -4.82
CA PHE A 120 7.64 -3.62 -3.44
C PHE A 120 6.71 -4.71 -2.90
N ASN A 121 5.40 -4.50 -3.03
CA ASN A 121 4.37 -5.43 -2.54
C ASN A 121 4.49 -6.81 -3.20
N ASP A 122 4.81 -6.86 -4.49
CA ASP A 122 5.02 -8.13 -5.16
C ASP A 122 6.31 -8.82 -4.75
N ALA A 123 7.40 -8.07 -4.55
CA ALA A 123 8.69 -8.63 -4.17
C ALA A 123 8.66 -9.32 -2.81
N LYS A 124 7.99 -8.70 -1.84
CA LYS A 124 7.86 -9.22 -0.47
C LYS A 124 7.00 -10.48 -0.34
N THR A 125 6.31 -10.89 -1.42
CA THR A 125 5.43 -12.07 -1.42
C THR A 125 6.11 -13.33 -1.95
N ILE A 126 7.38 -13.24 -2.36
CA ILE A 126 8.08 -14.32 -3.07
C ILE A 126 8.50 -15.44 -2.13
N GLU A 127 8.92 -15.10 -0.91
CA GLU A 127 9.23 -16.10 0.10
C GLU A 127 7.94 -16.56 0.81
N LYS A 128 7.90 -17.85 1.18
CA LYS A 128 6.76 -18.42 1.92
C LYS A 128 6.69 -17.76 3.29
N GLY A 129 5.73 -16.85 3.47
CA GLY A 129 5.61 -16.00 4.65
C GLY A 129 5.37 -14.52 4.34
N GLY A 130 5.43 -14.13 3.06
CA GLY A 130 5.41 -12.75 2.56
C GLY A 130 4.17 -11.90 2.81
N ASP A 131 3.91 -11.57 4.07
CA ASP A 131 3.02 -10.49 4.52
C ASP A 131 3.77 -9.46 5.39
N ASP A 132 5.10 -9.49 5.33
CA ASP A 132 5.99 -8.56 6.01
C ASP A 132 5.93 -7.17 5.37
N ASP A 133 6.16 -6.07 6.10
CA ASP A 133 6.20 -4.71 5.51
C ASP A 133 7.59 -4.30 5.02
N TYR A 134 8.37 -5.30 4.62
CA TYR A 134 9.75 -5.15 4.20
C TYR A 134 10.12 -6.10 3.06
N VAL A 135 11.14 -5.70 2.32
CA VAL A 135 11.86 -6.56 1.38
C VAL A 135 13.12 -7.06 2.07
N THR A 136 13.34 -8.36 2.03
CA THR A 136 14.57 -9.00 2.52
C THR A 136 15.68 -8.99 1.46
N LYS A 137 16.89 -9.34 1.89
CA LYS A 137 18.07 -9.40 1.02
C LYS A 137 17.92 -10.39 -0.15
N THR A 138 17.20 -11.48 0.08
CA THR A 138 16.93 -12.52 -0.91
C THR A 138 15.87 -12.07 -1.92
N GLU A 139 14.89 -11.29 -1.48
CA GLU A 139 13.83 -10.70 -2.31
C GLU A 139 14.32 -9.51 -3.13
N PHE A 140 15.33 -8.78 -2.67
CA PHE A 140 15.81 -7.54 -3.30
C PHE A 140 16.14 -7.68 -4.79
N ARG A 141 16.71 -8.82 -5.21
CA ARG A 141 16.97 -9.06 -6.65
C ARG A 141 15.68 -9.05 -7.46
N ILE A 142 14.65 -9.73 -6.95
CA ILE A 142 13.37 -9.79 -7.64
C ILE A 142 12.64 -8.46 -7.51
N CYS A 143 12.77 -7.76 -6.39
CA CYS A 143 12.30 -6.38 -6.25
C CYS A 143 12.86 -5.47 -7.36
N ALA A 144 14.16 -5.52 -7.62
CA ALA A 144 14.76 -4.80 -8.74
C ALA A 144 14.16 -5.20 -10.11
N SER A 145 13.74 -6.47 -10.26
CA SER A 145 13.11 -6.94 -11.49
C SER A 145 11.69 -6.41 -11.63
N TYR A 146 10.92 -6.42 -10.53
CA TYR A 146 9.60 -5.83 -10.48
C TYR A 146 9.63 -4.32 -10.68
N LEU A 147 10.65 -3.60 -10.17
CA LEU A 147 10.80 -2.17 -10.40
C LEU A 147 10.83 -1.84 -11.90
N CYS A 148 11.59 -2.57 -12.70
CA CYS A 148 11.59 -2.32 -14.16
C CYS A 148 10.27 -2.73 -14.82
N PHE A 149 9.63 -3.81 -14.35
CA PHE A 149 8.39 -4.29 -14.94
C PHE A 149 7.22 -3.32 -14.67
N TYR A 150 7.06 -2.90 -13.42
CA TYR A 150 6.05 -1.92 -13.02
C TYR A 150 6.34 -0.52 -13.58
N ALA A 151 7.61 -0.13 -13.74
CA ALA A 151 7.95 1.08 -14.48
C ALA A 151 7.51 1.00 -15.95
N THR A 152 7.63 -0.18 -16.59
CA THR A 152 7.17 -0.40 -17.97
C THR A 152 5.64 -0.28 -18.06
N MET A 153 4.91 -0.87 -17.10
CA MET A 153 3.45 -0.74 -17.01
C MET A 153 3.02 0.71 -16.80
N ALA A 154 3.71 1.44 -15.92
CA ALA A 154 3.42 2.84 -15.63
C ALA A 154 3.71 3.76 -16.81
N ASP A 155 4.87 3.60 -17.48
CA ASP A 155 5.21 4.35 -18.70
C ASP A 155 4.12 4.18 -19.77
N CYS A 156 3.66 2.94 -19.96
CA CYS A 156 2.59 2.62 -20.87
C CYS A 156 1.27 3.30 -20.47
N PHE A 157 0.87 3.18 -19.20
CA PHE A 157 -0.34 3.80 -18.68
C PHE A 157 -0.33 5.32 -18.91
N PHE A 158 0.74 6.00 -18.50
CA PHE A 158 0.90 7.44 -18.65
C PHE A 158 0.97 7.88 -20.12
N THR A 159 1.50 7.03 -21.01
CA THR A 159 1.53 7.32 -22.45
C THR A 159 0.12 7.34 -23.06
N ILE A 160 -0.74 6.42 -22.63
CA ILE A 160 -2.13 6.34 -23.10
C ILE A 160 -2.93 7.53 -22.55
N GLU A 161 -2.86 7.73 -21.24
CA GLU A 161 -3.53 8.81 -20.51
C GLU A 161 -3.22 10.19 -21.12
N ASN A 162 -1.94 10.50 -21.36
CA ASN A 162 -1.57 11.83 -21.87
C ASN A 162 -1.73 11.98 -23.40
N GLY A 163 -2.36 11.04 -24.10
CA GLY A 163 -2.61 11.14 -25.54
C GLY A 163 -1.35 11.26 -26.41
N ASN A 164 -0.21 10.69 -25.96
CA ASN A 164 1.17 10.86 -26.46
C ASN A 164 1.95 12.13 -25.99
N GLY A 165 1.51 12.84 -24.94
CA GLY A 165 2.21 14.02 -24.37
C GLY A 165 3.13 13.70 -23.17
N GLU A 166 4.33 14.32 -23.15
CA GLU A 166 5.43 14.01 -22.21
C GLU A 166 5.26 14.53 -20.76
N THR A 167 4.16 15.17 -20.41
CA THR A 167 3.95 15.76 -19.09
C THR A 167 3.17 14.77 -18.23
N GLY A 168 3.80 14.17 -17.21
CA GLY A 168 3.15 13.26 -16.25
C GLY A 168 2.16 13.97 -15.30
N GLU A 169 1.29 14.79 -15.88
CA GLU A 169 0.35 15.72 -15.25
C GLU A 169 -1.12 15.37 -15.53
N GLY A 170 -1.38 14.22 -16.16
CA GLY A 170 -2.74 13.71 -16.28
C GLY A 170 -3.36 13.36 -14.91
N ASP A 171 -4.67 13.10 -14.89
CA ASP A 171 -5.46 12.85 -13.69
C ASP A 171 -5.23 11.46 -13.04
N ARG A 172 -4.28 10.70 -13.61
CA ARG A 172 -3.88 9.32 -13.31
C ARG A 172 -5.01 8.32 -13.47
N ARG A 173 -5.93 8.60 -14.40
CA ARG A 173 -7.07 7.76 -14.72
C ARG A 173 -7.11 7.55 -16.22
N LEU A 174 -7.40 6.32 -16.62
CA LEU A 174 -7.54 5.97 -18.02
C LEU A 174 -9.03 5.83 -18.35
N SER A 175 -9.55 6.73 -19.17
CA SER A 175 -10.91 6.69 -19.67
C SER A 175 -11.09 5.69 -20.82
N LEU A 176 -12.34 5.30 -21.06
CA LEU A 176 -12.67 4.40 -22.18
C LEU A 176 -12.25 4.98 -23.53
N GLU A 177 -12.36 6.30 -23.72
CA GLU A 177 -12.02 6.95 -24.98
C GLU A 177 -10.51 6.99 -25.22
N GLU A 178 -9.70 7.25 -24.18
CA GLU A 178 -8.24 7.17 -24.26
C GLU A 178 -7.79 5.74 -24.56
N TRP A 179 -8.40 4.75 -23.89
CA TRP A 179 -8.13 3.35 -24.18
C TRP A 179 -8.52 2.97 -25.61
N LYS A 180 -9.71 3.36 -26.08
CA LYS A 180 -10.15 3.12 -27.46
C LYS A 180 -9.20 3.71 -28.49
N ALA A 181 -8.66 4.90 -28.23
CA ALA A 181 -7.68 5.53 -29.10
C ALA A 181 -6.36 4.75 -29.16
N ALA A 182 -5.92 4.16 -28.06
CA ALA A 182 -4.68 3.37 -28.00
C ALA A 182 -4.85 1.90 -28.39
N TYR A 183 -6.05 1.33 -28.21
CA TYR A 183 -6.36 -0.08 -28.42
C TYR A 183 -5.88 -0.64 -29.78
N PRO A 184 -6.01 0.08 -30.93
CA PRO A 184 -5.47 -0.41 -32.20
C PRO A 184 -3.98 -0.73 -32.16
N LYS A 185 -3.16 0.05 -31.42
CA LYS A 185 -1.72 -0.20 -31.29
C LYS A 185 -1.45 -1.51 -30.53
N PHE A 186 -2.20 -1.78 -29.47
CA PHE A 186 -2.12 -3.04 -28.72
C PHE A 186 -2.63 -4.22 -29.54
N ARG A 187 -3.77 -4.04 -30.23
CA ARG A 187 -4.35 -5.06 -31.11
C ARG A 187 -3.38 -5.48 -32.19
N ASP A 188 -2.74 -4.51 -32.84
CA ASP A 188 -1.86 -4.75 -33.98
C ASP A 188 -0.40 -5.05 -33.57
N GLY A 189 -0.10 -5.01 -32.26
CA GLY A 189 1.22 -5.32 -31.69
C GLY A 189 2.28 -4.25 -31.98
N THR A 190 1.85 -3.00 -32.17
CA THR A 190 2.70 -1.84 -32.48
C THR A 190 2.80 -0.84 -31.33
N ASP A 191 2.36 -1.21 -30.12
CA ASP A 191 2.41 -0.39 -28.90
C ASP A 191 3.84 -0.18 -28.37
N GLY A 192 4.78 -1.07 -28.73
CA GLY A 192 6.19 -0.98 -28.34
C GLY A 192 6.53 -1.58 -26.96
N TYR A 193 5.54 -1.81 -26.09
CA TYR A 193 5.70 -2.41 -24.77
C TYR A 193 5.62 -3.95 -24.82
N LYS A 194 4.85 -4.50 -25.76
CA LYS A 194 4.74 -5.96 -26.03
C LYS A 194 4.33 -6.76 -24.79
N PHE A 195 3.30 -6.28 -24.07
CA PHE A 195 2.72 -7.05 -22.98
C PHE A 195 2.01 -8.28 -23.53
N GLU A 196 2.26 -9.41 -22.92
CA GLU A 196 1.67 -10.67 -23.36
C GLU A 196 0.20 -10.77 -22.99
N ALA A 197 -0.27 -9.86 -22.14
CA ALA A 197 -1.69 -9.61 -21.89
C ALA A 197 -2.46 -9.25 -23.17
N PHE A 198 -1.80 -8.63 -24.15
CA PHE A 198 -2.43 -8.12 -25.37
C PHE A 198 -2.02 -8.87 -26.64
N SER A 199 -1.23 -9.95 -26.54
CA SER A 199 -0.63 -10.64 -27.70
C SER A 199 -1.64 -11.26 -28.68
N ASN A 200 -2.87 -11.54 -28.23
CA ASN A 200 -3.88 -12.30 -28.99
C ASN A 200 -5.07 -11.46 -29.46
N LEU A 201 -5.05 -10.15 -29.24
CA LEU A 201 -6.18 -9.27 -29.53
C LEU A 201 -6.55 -9.23 -31.02
N LYS A 202 -5.56 -9.30 -31.92
CA LYS A 202 -5.82 -9.34 -33.37
C LYS A 202 -6.59 -10.59 -33.80
N SER A 203 -6.34 -11.72 -33.15
CA SER A 203 -6.89 -13.03 -33.51
C SER A 203 -8.22 -13.34 -32.82
N ASP A 204 -8.63 -12.53 -31.85
CA ASP A 204 -9.86 -12.74 -31.08
C ASP A 204 -10.80 -11.54 -31.22
N PRO A 205 -11.75 -11.59 -32.19
CA PRO A 205 -12.70 -10.50 -32.43
C PRO A 205 -13.62 -10.20 -31.26
N SER A 206 -13.77 -11.11 -30.29
CA SER A 206 -14.63 -10.90 -29.11
C SER A 206 -14.01 -9.94 -28.09
N ARG A 207 -12.68 -9.76 -28.13
CA ARG A 207 -11.94 -8.93 -27.19
C ARG A 207 -11.87 -7.47 -27.63
N THR A 208 -13.02 -6.83 -27.80
CA THR A 208 -13.11 -5.42 -28.20
C THR A 208 -12.49 -4.48 -27.16
N ALA A 209 -12.27 -3.21 -27.52
CA ALA A 209 -11.73 -2.22 -26.60
C ALA A 209 -12.59 -2.08 -25.33
N GLU A 210 -13.91 -2.08 -25.47
CA GLU A 210 -14.88 -1.99 -24.37
C GLU A 210 -14.79 -3.19 -23.45
N VAL A 211 -14.73 -4.41 -24.00
CA VAL A 211 -14.64 -5.65 -23.20
C VAL A 211 -13.38 -5.63 -22.35
N ILE A 212 -12.24 -5.29 -22.94
CA ILE A 212 -10.98 -5.21 -22.18
C ILE A 212 -11.03 -4.07 -21.17
N PHE A 213 -11.61 -2.92 -21.53
CA PHE A 213 -11.76 -1.82 -20.59
C PHE A 213 -12.57 -2.23 -19.36
N THR A 214 -13.71 -2.88 -19.55
CA THR A 214 -14.53 -3.40 -18.44
C THR A 214 -13.80 -4.46 -17.61
N GLU A 215 -12.95 -5.28 -18.21
CA GLU A 215 -12.11 -6.22 -17.46
C GLU A 215 -10.98 -5.53 -16.68
N MET A 216 -10.48 -4.39 -17.18
CA MET A 216 -9.47 -3.58 -16.50
C MET A 216 -10.10 -2.71 -15.40
N ASP A 217 -11.29 -2.14 -15.63
CA ASP A 217 -12.09 -1.31 -14.72
C ASP A 217 -12.78 -2.21 -13.69
N ALA A 218 -11.95 -2.83 -12.84
CA ALA A 218 -12.36 -3.87 -11.92
C ALA A 218 -13.32 -3.34 -10.85
N ASP A 219 -13.27 -2.05 -10.54
CA ASP A 219 -14.22 -1.39 -9.64
C ASP A 219 -15.47 -0.83 -10.36
N SER A 220 -15.50 -0.85 -11.70
CA SER A 220 -16.59 -0.38 -12.55
C SER A 220 -16.97 1.08 -12.32
N GLN A 221 -16.01 1.93 -11.94
CA GLN A 221 -16.20 3.37 -11.76
C GLN A 221 -16.09 4.16 -13.07
N GLY A 222 -15.89 3.47 -14.21
CA GLY A 222 -15.85 4.07 -15.55
C GLY A 222 -14.48 4.65 -15.91
N MET A 223 -13.46 4.40 -15.09
CA MET A 223 -12.08 4.88 -15.26
C MET A 223 -11.11 3.82 -14.71
N VAL A 224 -10.10 3.44 -15.49
CA VAL A 224 -9.09 2.47 -15.06
C VAL A 224 -7.97 3.19 -14.31
N LEU A 225 -7.70 2.78 -13.06
CA LEU A 225 -6.58 3.26 -12.27
C LEU A 225 -5.28 2.51 -12.58
N LEU A 226 -4.13 3.13 -12.30
CA LEU A 226 -2.82 2.48 -12.47
C LEU A 226 -2.73 1.13 -11.73
N SER A 227 -3.34 1.00 -10.55
CA SER A 227 -3.40 -0.25 -9.79
C SER A 227 -4.14 -1.35 -10.52
N GLU A 228 -5.24 -1.02 -11.18
CA GLU A 228 -6.10 -1.97 -11.88
C GLU A 228 -5.45 -2.38 -13.21
N TRP A 229 -4.90 -1.42 -13.95
CA TRP A 229 -4.05 -1.65 -15.11
C TRP A 229 -2.91 -2.63 -14.81
N CYS A 230 -2.17 -2.35 -13.74
CA CYS A 230 -1.08 -3.20 -13.28
C CYS A 230 -1.56 -4.61 -12.89
N SER A 231 -2.69 -4.70 -12.18
CA SER A 231 -3.27 -5.97 -11.75
C SER A 231 -3.76 -6.80 -12.93
N TYR A 232 -4.44 -6.19 -13.89
CA TYR A 232 -4.90 -6.83 -15.10
C TYR A 232 -3.73 -7.44 -15.89
N ILE A 233 -2.72 -6.63 -16.22
CA ILE A 233 -1.56 -7.11 -16.98
C ILE A 233 -0.83 -8.20 -16.19
N LYS A 234 -0.61 -8.02 -14.89
CA LYS A 234 0.02 -9.04 -14.04
C LYS A 234 -0.76 -10.36 -14.06
N ASN A 235 -2.08 -10.33 -13.92
CA ASN A 235 -2.90 -11.54 -13.92
C ASN A 235 -2.83 -12.27 -15.26
N MET A 236 -2.89 -11.51 -16.36
CA MET A 236 -2.78 -12.05 -17.71
C MET A 236 -1.38 -12.61 -17.99
N GLU A 237 -0.32 -11.95 -17.54
CA GLU A 237 1.05 -12.44 -17.71
C GLU A 237 1.38 -13.61 -16.78
N SER A 238 0.90 -13.62 -15.53
CA SER A 238 1.16 -14.66 -14.53
C SER A 238 0.59 -16.03 -14.92
N SER A 239 -0.45 -16.04 -15.74
CA SER A 239 -0.98 -17.26 -16.36
C SER A 239 -0.01 -17.94 -17.33
N LYS A 240 1.06 -17.24 -17.74
CA LYS A 240 2.05 -17.70 -18.71
C LYS A 240 3.40 -18.00 -18.03
N MET A 241 3.94 -19.18 -18.30
CA MET A 241 5.23 -19.63 -17.78
C MET A 241 6.41 -18.72 -18.19
N SER A 242 6.29 -17.96 -19.29
CA SER A 242 7.27 -16.98 -19.73
C SER A 242 7.44 -15.80 -18.76
N TYR A 243 6.37 -15.36 -18.10
CA TYR A 243 6.40 -14.27 -17.13
C TYR A 243 7.19 -14.63 -15.88
N GLN A 244 6.86 -15.78 -15.29
CA GLN A 244 7.57 -16.31 -14.12
C GLN A 244 9.05 -16.53 -14.44
N ASN A 245 9.36 -17.00 -15.65
CA ASN A 245 10.74 -17.15 -16.11
C ASN A 245 11.44 -15.79 -16.25
N ARG A 246 10.84 -14.75 -16.85
CA ARG A 246 11.46 -13.41 -16.98
C ARG A 246 11.79 -12.78 -15.62
N ILE A 247 10.85 -12.86 -14.67
CA ILE A 247 11.04 -12.38 -13.30
C ILE A 247 12.11 -13.20 -12.58
N GLN A 248 12.11 -14.53 -12.75
CA GLN A 248 13.09 -15.39 -12.12
C GLN A 248 14.48 -15.27 -12.75
N THR A 249 14.65 -15.09 -14.06
CA THR A 249 15.94 -15.01 -14.77
C THR A 249 16.55 -13.61 -14.74
N GLY A 250 15.73 -12.58 -14.50
CA GLY A 250 16.13 -11.17 -14.64
C GLY A 250 16.12 -10.68 -16.08
N GLU A 251 15.58 -11.48 -17.02
CA GLU A 251 15.37 -11.10 -18.43
C GLU A 251 14.16 -10.18 -18.53
N ILE A 252 14.35 -8.94 -18.10
CA ILE A 252 13.41 -7.87 -18.32
C ILE A 252 13.56 -7.52 -19.79
N GLY A 253 12.59 -7.95 -20.60
CA GLY A 253 12.49 -7.62 -22.01
C GLY A 253 12.44 -6.10 -22.19
N ALA A 254 13.60 -5.46 -22.23
CA ALA A 254 13.74 -4.14 -22.79
C ALA A 254 13.49 -4.22 -24.29
N ALA A 255 12.99 -3.12 -24.84
CA ALA A 255 12.84 -2.80 -26.24
C ALA A 255 14.16 -2.80 -27.04
N ASN A 256 14.99 -3.83 -26.90
CA ASN A 256 16.27 -4.02 -27.60
C ASN A 256 16.34 -5.27 -28.47
N ASN A 257 15.21 -5.94 -28.74
CA ASN A 257 15.16 -7.00 -29.76
C ASN A 257 14.83 -6.41 -31.15
N VAL A 258 15.69 -5.51 -31.62
CA VAL A 258 16.07 -5.42 -33.02
C VAL A 258 17.47 -6.02 -33.08
N LEU A 259 17.63 -7.14 -33.80
CA LEU A 259 18.85 -7.97 -33.94
C LEU A 259 18.99 -9.16 -32.96
N LYS A 260 18.21 -10.23 -33.20
CA LYS A 260 18.71 -11.53 -33.69
C LYS A 260 17.64 -12.63 -33.51
N ARG A 261 17.08 -13.09 -34.64
CA ARG A 261 16.51 -14.45 -34.76
C ARG A 261 17.66 -15.46 -34.69
N VAL A 262 17.50 -16.58 -33.97
CA VAL A 262 17.71 -17.94 -34.51
C VAL A 262 16.86 -18.95 -33.71
N ASN A 263 16.04 -19.69 -34.48
CA ASN A 263 15.40 -20.99 -34.26
C ASN A 263 15.73 -21.81 -32.99
N PHE A 264 14.68 -22.29 -32.32
CA PHE A 264 14.59 -23.72 -31.99
C PHE A 264 13.13 -24.20 -31.87
N SER A 265 12.82 -25.27 -32.59
CA SER A 265 11.51 -25.95 -32.61
C SER A 265 11.44 -27.08 -31.59
N LYS A 266 10.22 -27.35 -31.09
CA LYS A 266 9.55 -28.66 -30.91
C LYS A 266 8.93 -28.93 -29.52
N THR A 267 7.59 -29.00 -29.53
CA THR A 267 6.68 -30.05 -29.00
C THR A 267 6.71 -30.45 -27.51
N HIS A 268 5.57 -30.34 -26.83
CA HIS A 268 4.68 -31.45 -26.35
C HIS A 268 3.47 -30.84 -25.60
N SER A 269 2.26 -30.97 -26.16
CA SER A 269 1.20 -31.96 -25.85
C SER A 269 0.26 -31.55 -24.70
N VAL A 270 -0.97 -31.27 -25.10
CA VAL A 270 -2.17 -30.99 -24.31
C VAL A 270 -2.57 -32.23 -23.51
N ALA A 271 -2.92 -32.04 -22.23
CA ALA A 271 -3.73 -33.01 -21.48
C ALA A 271 -4.78 -32.25 -20.66
N GLN A 272 -6.04 -32.47 -21.03
CA GLN A 272 -7.24 -32.04 -20.33
C GLN A 272 -7.34 -32.72 -18.96
N ILE A 273 -7.78 -32.00 -17.93
CA ILE A 273 -8.41 -32.60 -16.74
C ILE A 273 -9.69 -31.82 -16.45
N SER A 274 -10.80 -32.41 -16.86
CA SER A 274 -12.15 -32.16 -16.34
C SER A 274 -12.39 -32.98 -15.07
N HIS A 275 -13.14 -32.44 -14.11
CA HIS A 275 -14.01 -33.08 -13.09
C HIS A 275 -14.05 -32.15 -11.86
N ARG A 276 -15.14 -31.91 -11.13
CA ARG A 276 -16.56 -32.31 -11.18
C ARG A 276 -17.26 -31.46 -10.11
N ALA A 277 -18.50 -31.06 -10.37
CA ALA A 277 -19.39 -30.48 -9.36
C ALA A 277 -19.76 -31.52 -8.27
N ALA A 278 -19.78 -31.09 -7.01
CA ALA A 278 -20.46 -31.78 -5.92
C ALA A 278 -20.85 -30.76 -4.84
N GLY A 279 -22.14 -30.57 -4.61
CA GLY A 279 -22.70 -29.64 -3.62
C GLY A 279 -22.54 -30.13 -2.18
N LYS A 280 -22.54 -29.19 -1.23
CA LYS A 280 -22.75 -29.42 0.22
C LYS A 280 -23.25 -28.13 0.92
N GLU A 281 -24.47 -28.24 1.45
CA GLU A 281 -25.07 -27.61 2.65
C GLU A 281 -24.78 -26.15 3.05
N ASN A 282 -25.85 -25.36 3.11
CA ASN A 282 -25.93 -24.01 3.69
C ASN A 282 -25.55 -23.99 5.19
N LYS A 283 -24.29 -23.68 5.51
CA LYS A 283 -23.94 -23.07 6.80
C LYS A 283 -24.20 -21.57 6.71
N ARG A 284 -25.10 -21.05 7.56
CA ARG A 284 -25.36 -19.61 7.71
C ARG A 284 -24.03 -18.90 7.98
N GLN A 285 -23.58 -18.08 7.04
CA GLN A 285 -22.33 -17.32 7.12
C GLN A 285 -22.40 -16.38 8.34
N LYS A 286 -21.40 -16.42 9.23
CA LYS A 286 -21.31 -15.50 10.38
C LYS A 286 -21.05 -14.08 9.87
N SER A 287 -21.74 -13.06 10.40
CA SER A 287 -21.54 -11.66 10.02
C SER A 287 -20.13 -11.16 10.38
N ALA A 288 -19.58 -10.20 9.62
CA ALA A 288 -18.31 -9.54 9.97
C ALA A 288 -18.30 -9.02 11.40
N LEU A 289 -19.39 -8.41 11.88
CA LEU A 289 -19.50 -7.94 13.27
C LEU A 289 -19.24 -9.08 14.28
N THR A 290 -19.89 -10.22 14.08
CA THR A 290 -19.73 -11.39 14.96
C THR A 290 -18.28 -11.88 14.95
N CYS A 291 -17.66 -11.95 13.77
CA CYS A 291 -16.27 -12.38 13.62
C CYS A 291 -15.30 -11.38 14.28
N PHE A 292 -15.49 -10.08 14.05
CA PHE A 292 -14.67 -9.03 14.65
C PHE A 292 -14.76 -9.03 16.18
N GLN A 293 -15.98 -9.04 16.72
CA GLN A 293 -16.18 -9.08 18.17
C GLN A 293 -15.61 -10.36 18.79
N GLN A 294 -15.78 -11.52 18.16
CA GLN A 294 -15.17 -12.76 18.65
C GLN A 294 -13.63 -12.68 18.66
N CYS A 295 -13.02 -11.92 17.75
CA CYS A 295 -11.58 -11.69 17.73
C CYS A 295 -11.13 -10.79 18.89
N VAL A 296 -11.81 -9.66 19.09
CA VAL A 296 -11.35 -8.57 19.97
C VAL A 296 -11.88 -8.65 21.40
N SER A 297 -13.11 -9.13 21.63
CA SER A 297 -13.74 -9.15 22.96
C SER A 297 -12.96 -9.92 24.04
N PRO A 298 -12.20 -10.99 23.74
CA PRO A 298 -11.39 -11.68 24.75
C PRO A 298 -10.32 -10.77 25.39
N TYR A 299 -9.93 -9.67 24.74
CA TYR A 299 -8.96 -8.71 25.25
C TYR A 299 -9.60 -7.66 26.17
N ALA A 300 -10.93 -7.46 26.13
CA ALA A 300 -11.64 -6.46 26.92
C ALA A 300 -11.97 -6.93 28.36
N GLU A 301 -12.03 -8.25 28.58
CA GLU A 301 -12.51 -8.82 29.85
C GLU A 301 -11.52 -8.64 31.01
N LYS A 302 -12.06 -8.59 32.24
CA LYS A 302 -11.29 -8.46 33.49
C LYS A 302 -10.91 -9.83 34.10
N THR A 303 -10.63 -10.83 33.27
CA THR A 303 -10.21 -12.18 33.72
C THR A 303 -8.68 -12.35 33.68
N SER A 304 -8.15 -13.33 34.41
CA SER A 304 -6.73 -13.70 34.39
C SER A 304 -6.27 -14.20 33.01
N ASN A 305 -7.13 -14.95 32.32
CA ASN A 305 -6.89 -15.41 30.95
C ASN A 305 -6.78 -14.22 29.99
N SER A 306 -7.71 -13.27 30.07
CA SER A 306 -7.67 -12.05 29.24
C SER A 306 -6.49 -11.14 29.56
N LEU A 307 -6.06 -11.08 30.82
CA LEU A 307 -4.83 -10.39 31.19
C LEU A 307 -3.60 -11.02 30.52
N SER A 308 -3.53 -12.35 30.49
CA SER A 308 -2.43 -13.08 29.84
C SER A 308 -2.45 -12.86 28.32
N ARG A 309 -3.63 -12.91 27.70
CA ARG A 309 -3.82 -12.55 26.27
C ARG A 309 -3.36 -11.13 25.98
N ARG A 310 -3.76 -10.15 26.79
CA ARG A 310 -3.32 -8.76 26.64
C ARG A 310 -1.82 -8.60 26.78
N LYS A 311 -1.16 -9.32 27.69
CA LYS A 311 0.31 -9.26 27.84
C LYS A 311 1.02 -9.74 26.57
N LEU A 312 0.55 -10.84 25.97
CA LEU A 312 1.10 -11.37 24.72
C LEU A 312 0.79 -10.45 23.53
N ALA A 313 -0.44 -9.97 23.41
CA ALA A 313 -0.80 -9.00 22.36
C ALA A 313 0.03 -7.72 22.50
N TRP A 314 0.24 -7.24 23.72
CA TRP A 314 1.08 -6.07 23.98
C TRP A 314 2.52 -6.27 23.52
N SER A 315 3.16 -7.40 23.84
CA SER A 315 4.53 -7.66 23.37
C SER A 315 4.65 -7.75 21.85
N ASN A 316 3.55 -8.08 21.15
CA ASN A 316 3.52 -8.10 19.69
C ASN A 316 3.35 -6.69 19.10
N MET A 317 2.56 -5.83 19.76
CA MET A 317 2.35 -4.43 19.34
C MET A 317 3.52 -3.51 19.72
N ASP A 318 4.23 -3.79 20.81
CA ASP A 318 5.32 -2.99 21.39
C ASP A 318 6.63 -3.82 21.39
N PRO A 319 7.19 -4.17 20.22
CA PRO A 319 8.38 -5.01 20.13
C PRO A 319 9.65 -4.29 20.60
N ASN A 320 9.68 -2.96 20.53
CA ASN A 320 10.79 -2.14 21.03
C ASN A 320 10.73 -1.92 22.55
N SER A 321 9.67 -2.39 23.21
CA SER A 321 9.45 -2.28 24.66
C SER A 321 9.52 -0.84 25.18
N ASN A 322 9.06 0.13 24.38
CA ASN A 322 9.01 1.53 24.76
C ASN A 322 7.82 1.86 25.69
N GLY A 323 6.92 0.89 25.89
CA GLY A 323 5.77 1.00 26.80
C GLY A 323 4.55 1.67 26.19
N THR A 324 4.58 2.01 24.90
CA THR A 324 3.52 2.71 24.18
C THR A 324 3.27 2.09 22.79
N VAL A 325 2.08 2.34 22.23
CA VAL A 325 1.63 1.76 20.95
C VAL A 325 0.95 2.86 20.14
N SER A 326 1.41 3.08 18.92
CA SER A 326 0.81 3.98 17.94
C SER A 326 -0.49 3.43 17.35
N LEU A 327 -1.29 4.28 16.72
CA LEU A 327 -2.49 3.83 16.00
C LEU A 327 -2.13 2.80 14.93
N SER A 328 -1.05 3.00 14.16
CA SER A 328 -0.59 2.05 13.14
C SER A 328 -0.21 0.69 13.71
N GLU A 329 0.45 0.64 14.86
CA GLU A 329 0.81 -0.63 15.53
C GLU A 329 -0.44 -1.36 16.02
N LEU A 330 -1.45 -0.64 16.55
CA LEU A 330 -2.74 -1.22 16.92
C LEU A 330 -3.47 -1.76 15.67
N GLU A 331 -3.56 -0.99 14.59
CA GLU A 331 -4.23 -1.41 13.34
C GLU A 331 -3.60 -2.67 12.75
N THR A 332 -2.26 -2.71 12.73
CA THR A 332 -1.48 -3.85 12.24
C THR A 332 -1.75 -5.09 13.09
N TRP A 333 -1.77 -4.95 14.41
CA TRP A 333 -2.08 -6.07 15.30
C TRP A 333 -3.51 -6.59 15.13
N ILE A 334 -4.52 -5.72 15.00
CA ILE A 334 -5.91 -6.13 14.74
C ILE A 334 -5.99 -6.93 13.43
N GLN A 335 -5.33 -6.45 12.38
CA GLN A 335 -5.26 -7.16 11.09
C GLN A 335 -4.67 -8.57 11.25
N GLN A 336 -3.54 -8.67 11.94
CA GLN A 336 -2.86 -9.94 12.19
C GLN A 336 -3.73 -10.92 12.98
N GLU A 337 -4.42 -10.45 14.03
CA GLU A 337 -5.31 -11.30 14.85
C GLU A 337 -6.53 -11.78 14.05
N LEU A 338 -7.10 -10.94 13.19
CA LEU A 338 -8.21 -11.32 12.31
C LEU A 338 -7.78 -12.33 11.24
N VAL A 339 -6.66 -12.08 10.55
CA VAL A 339 -6.09 -13.00 9.55
C VAL A 339 -5.73 -14.35 10.16
N LYS A 340 -5.14 -14.34 11.35
CA LYS A 340 -4.81 -15.55 12.11
C LYS A 340 -6.06 -16.36 12.48
N LYS A 341 -7.19 -15.69 12.74
CA LYS A 341 -8.41 -16.34 13.20
C LYS A 341 -9.34 -16.82 12.08
N TYR A 342 -9.45 -16.08 10.97
CA TYR A 342 -10.51 -16.29 9.97
C TYR A 342 -10.01 -16.56 8.55
N ALA A 343 -8.75 -16.98 8.38
CA ALA A 343 -8.07 -17.07 7.08
C ALA A 343 -7.81 -15.69 6.45
N LYS A 344 -6.80 -15.63 5.56
CA LYS A 344 -6.22 -14.36 5.09
C LYS A 344 -7.22 -13.44 4.39
N THR A 345 -8.05 -13.99 3.51
CA THR A 345 -9.05 -13.21 2.75
C THR A 345 -10.12 -12.64 3.67
N ASP A 346 -10.73 -13.46 4.53
CA ASP A 346 -11.86 -13.03 5.35
C ASP A 346 -11.38 -12.12 6.48
N GLY A 347 -10.23 -12.43 7.08
CA GLY A 347 -9.62 -11.59 8.11
C GLY A 347 -9.28 -10.19 7.59
N TYR A 348 -8.73 -10.09 6.37
CA TYR A 348 -8.45 -8.81 5.73
C TYR A 348 -9.73 -8.04 5.37
N ARG A 349 -10.75 -8.73 4.86
CA ARG A 349 -12.06 -8.12 4.55
C ARG A 349 -12.71 -7.53 5.80
N ILE A 350 -12.74 -8.30 6.90
CA ILE A 350 -13.28 -7.85 8.20
C ILE A 350 -12.47 -6.65 8.74
N TRP A 351 -11.14 -6.69 8.62
CA TRP A 351 -10.27 -5.58 9.03
C TRP A 351 -10.59 -4.30 8.23
N LYS A 352 -10.69 -4.40 6.91
CA LYS A 352 -11.03 -3.25 6.04
C LYS A 352 -12.42 -2.68 6.36
N TYR A 353 -13.40 -3.57 6.59
CA TYR A 353 -14.77 -3.20 6.97
C TYR A 353 -14.82 -2.30 8.20
N PHE A 354 -14.07 -2.67 9.25
CA PHE A 354 -14.05 -1.95 10.52
C PHE A 354 -12.93 -0.91 10.62
N ARG A 355 -12.16 -0.64 9.57
CA ARG A 355 -11.07 0.35 9.64
C ARG A 355 -11.48 1.74 10.15
N PRO A 356 -12.67 2.30 9.80
CA PRO A 356 -13.08 3.60 10.31
C PRO A 356 -13.18 3.69 11.83
N ILE A 357 -13.36 2.58 12.56
CA ILE A 357 -13.55 2.62 14.02
C ILE A 357 -12.26 2.72 14.84
N TYR A 358 -11.11 2.38 14.24
CA TYR A 358 -9.87 2.21 14.99
C TYR A 358 -9.39 3.50 15.63
N VAL A 359 -9.41 4.61 14.88
CA VAL A 359 -9.03 5.93 15.39
C VAL A 359 -9.93 6.40 16.53
N HIS A 360 -11.23 6.11 16.48
CA HIS A 360 -12.17 6.51 17.53
C HIS A 360 -11.95 5.73 18.82
N ALA A 361 -11.83 4.40 18.73
CA ALA A 361 -11.55 3.54 19.87
C ALA A 361 -10.18 3.85 20.49
N PHE A 362 -9.17 4.13 19.67
CA PHE A 362 -7.84 4.53 20.10
C PHE A 362 -7.86 5.86 20.85
N ASN A 363 -8.47 6.89 20.25
CA ASN A 363 -8.55 8.23 20.83
C ASN A 363 -9.30 8.26 22.17
N ASP A 364 -10.41 7.53 22.26
CA ASP A 364 -11.18 7.45 23.50
C ASP A 364 -10.45 6.68 24.60
N ALA A 365 -9.68 5.65 24.25
CA ALA A 365 -8.91 4.90 25.23
C ALA A 365 -7.76 5.72 25.82
N ARG A 366 -7.02 6.46 24.98
CA ARG A 366 -5.91 7.31 25.45
C ARG A 366 -6.37 8.53 26.24
N ALA A 367 -7.57 9.05 25.96
CA ALA A 367 -8.12 10.22 26.65
C ALA A 367 -8.52 9.95 28.12
N ILE A 368 -8.46 8.70 28.58
CA ILE A 368 -8.75 8.32 29.97
C ILE A 368 -7.68 8.85 30.95
N ARG A 369 -6.45 9.06 30.48
CA ARG A 369 -5.39 9.69 31.28
C ARG A 369 -5.39 11.20 31.06
N LYS A 370 -5.16 11.96 32.14
CA LYS A 370 -5.12 13.43 32.13
C LYS A 370 -3.81 14.03 31.57
N ASP A 371 -2.96 13.23 30.93
CA ASP A 371 -1.64 13.68 30.49
C ASP A 371 -1.75 14.35 29.11
N GLU A 372 -1.47 15.65 29.05
CA GLU A 372 -1.78 16.55 27.91
C GLU A 372 -0.99 16.28 26.61
N ASN A 373 -0.12 15.26 26.58
CA ASN A 373 0.83 15.03 25.47
C ASN A 373 0.99 13.56 25.04
N ASN A 374 0.00 12.69 25.31
CA ASN A 374 0.16 11.29 24.93
C ASN A 374 -0.59 10.93 23.65
N ASP A 375 0.11 11.02 22.51
CA ASP A 375 -0.42 10.57 21.23
C ASP A 375 -0.51 9.04 21.09
N LEU A 376 0.00 8.30 22.08
CA LEU A 376 0.17 6.85 22.02
C LEU A 376 -0.68 6.13 23.07
N LEU A 377 -1.09 4.90 22.74
CA LEU A 377 -1.79 4.01 23.65
C LEU A 377 -0.80 3.38 24.63
N THR A 378 -1.20 3.22 25.89
CA THR A 378 -0.42 2.53 26.93
C THR A 378 -1.03 1.18 27.30
N LYS A 379 -0.24 0.35 27.98
CA LYS A 379 -0.66 -1.00 28.39
C LYS A 379 -1.90 -1.00 29.29
N SER A 380 -2.07 0.02 30.12
CA SER A 380 -3.25 0.21 30.96
C SER A 380 -4.52 0.54 30.16
N GLU A 381 -4.37 1.22 29.02
CA GLU A 381 -5.48 1.68 28.19
C GLU A 381 -5.92 0.62 27.18
N PHE A 382 -5.03 -0.32 26.81
CA PHE A 382 -5.31 -1.35 25.82
C PHE A 382 -6.58 -2.18 26.09
N ARG A 383 -6.86 -2.48 27.38
CA ARG A 383 -8.09 -3.18 27.75
C ARG A 383 -9.34 -2.37 27.38
N LEU A 384 -9.32 -1.07 27.65
CA LEU A 384 -10.43 -0.16 27.36
C LEU A 384 -10.55 0.06 25.86
N CYS A 385 -9.43 0.22 25.16
CA CYS A 385 -9.38 0.25 23.71
C CYS A 385 -10.04 -0.99 23.08
N SER A 386 -9.73 -2.19 23.58
CA SER A 386 -10.38 -3.44 23.13
C SER A 386 -11.90 -3.43 23.36
N SER A 387 -12.36 -2.85 24.47
CA SER A 387 -13.79 -2.69 24.75
C SER A 387 -14.45 -1.70 23.81
N PHE A 388 -13.78 -0.57 23.53
CA PHE A 388 -14.25 0.46 22.61
C PHE A 388 -14.26 -0.03 21.17
N LEU A 389 -13.29 -0.84 20.74
CA LEU A 389 -13.29 -1.46 19.41
C LEU A 389 -14.55 -2.29 19.17
N CYS A 390 -14.95 -3.14 20.13
CA CYS A 390 -16.20 -3.91 20.00
C CYS A 390 -17.44 -3.02 19.96
N PHE A 391 -17.44 -1.95 20.76
CA PHE A 391 -18.56 -1.01 20.84
C PHE A 391 -18.72 -0.19 19.56
N TYR A 392 -17.64 0.42 19.08
CA TYR A 392 -17.64 1.15 17.81
C TYR A 392 -17.89 0.22 16.61
N ALA A 393 -17.48 -1.05 16.65
CA ALA A 393 -17.81 -2.02 15.61
C ALA A 393 -19.33 -2.21 15.50
N SER A 394 -20.03 -2.35 16.62
CA SER A 394 -21.50 -2.39 16.62
C SER A 394 -22.13 -1.11 16.06
N MET A 395 -21.53 0.06 16.30
CA MET A 395 -22.05 1.33 15.78
C MET A 395 -21.82 1.47 14.28
N ALA A 396 -20.65 1.05 13.80
CA ALA A 396 -20.32 1.12 12.39
C ALA A 396 -21.17 0.12 11.60
N ASP A 397 -21.33 -1.10 12.10
CA ASP A 397 -22.16 -2.11 11.46
C ASP A 397 -23.63 -1.66 11.37
N SER A 398 -24.16 -1.06 12.44
CA SER A 398 -25.50 -0.47 12.41
C SER A 398 -25.60 0.68 11.42
N PHE A 399 -24.61 1.57 11.36
CA PHE A 399 -24.56 2.66 10.37
C PHE A 399 -24.55 2.12 8.93
N PHE A 400 -23.65 1.18 8.64
CA PHE A 400 -23.48 0.61 7.31
C PHE A 400 -24.76 -0.09 6.84
N SER A 401 -25.46 -0.79 7.74
CA SER A 401 -26.73 -1.42 7.41
C SER A 401 -27.81 -0.43 6.93
N MET A 402 -27.74 0.84 7.35
CA MET A 402 -28.71 1.89 6.99
C MET A 402 -28.30 2.67 5.75
N ASP A 403 -27.01 2.97 5.60
CA ASP A 403 -26.39 3.50 4.38
C ASP A 403 -26.47 2.47 3.22
N GLY A 404 -26.80 1.21 3.53
CA GLY A 404 -26.79 0.11 2.57
C GLY A 404 -25.38 -0.31 2.16
N ALA A 405 -24.39 0.08 2.96
CA ALA A 405 -23.04 -0.44 2.92
C ALA A 405 -22.99 -1.84 3.56
N ASN A 406 -22.17 -2.71 3.00
CA ASN A 406 -21.91 -4.08 3.44
C ASN A 406 -20.46 -4.44 3.08
N GLU A 407 -20.02 -5.62 3.51
CA GLU A 407 -18.64 -6.13 3.36
C GLU A 407 -18.07 -6.03 1.95
N ASP A 408 -18.92 -6.04 0.93
CA ASP A 408 -18.52 -6.11 -0.48
C ASP A 408 -18.69 -4.76 -1.22
N ASN A 409 -19.26 -3.71 -0.61
CA ASN A 409 -19.53 -2.42 -1.28
C ASN A 409 -19.16 -1.14 -0.48
N LEU A 410 -18.31 -1.22 0.56
CA LEU A 410 -17.91 -0.06 1.39
C LEU A 410 -17.23 1.10 0.65
N GLU A 411 -16.69 0.86 -0.54
CA GLU A 411 -16.00 1.88 -1.34
C GLU A 411 -16.95 2.63 -2.28
N ASN A 412 -18.17 2.13 -2.45
CA ASN A 412 -19.17 2.65 -3.39
C ASN A 412 -20.28 3.46 -2.70
N LYS A 413 -20.15 3.69 -1.40
CA LYS A 413 -21.11 4.41 -0.57
C LYS A 413 -20.53 5.72 -0.08
N ASP A 414 -21.38 6.75 -0.04
CA ASP A 414 -21.00 8.10 0.35
C ASP A 414 -20.72 8.23 1.87
N ARG A 415 -20.94 7.15 2.63
CA ARG A 415 -20.71 7.05 4.08
C ARG A 415 -21.49 8.10 4.86
N SER A 416 -22.68 8.39 4.37
CA SER A 416 -23.64 9.30 4.96
C SER A 416 -25.01 8.65 4.98
N ILE A 417 -25.87 9.11 5.88
CA ILE A 417 -27.28 8.69 5.90
C ILE A 417 -28.11 9.94 5.65
N SER A 418 -28.84 9.95 4.54
CA SER A 418 -29.85 10.95 4.27
C SER A 418 -31.12 10.72 5.11
N LEU A 419 -31.94 11.76 5.26
CA LEU A 419 -33.21 11.64 5.98
C LEU A 419 -34.13 10.57 5.38
N GLU A 420 -34.11 10.39 4.06
CA GLU A 420 -34.94 9.40 3.39
C GLU A 420 -34.43 7.97 3.63
N GLU A 421 -33.11 7.75 3.59
CA GLU A 421 -32.51 6.46 3.97
C GLU A 421 -32.80 6.13 5.43
N TRP A 422 -32.70 7.12 6.32
CA TRP A 422 -33.05 6.96 7.73
C TRP A 422 -34.52 6.58 7.90
N LYS A 423 -35.46 7.25 7.24
CA LYS A 423 -36.90 6.89 7.31
C LYS A 423 -37.16 5.45 6.86
N VAL A 424 -36.45 4.96 5.86
CA VAL A 424 -36.55 3.58 5.38
C VAL A 424 -35.93 2.59 6.36
N ALA A 425 -34.78 2.95 6.95
CA ALA A 425 -34.07 2.12 7.90
C ALA A 425 -34.72 2.07 9.29
N PHE A 426 -35.32 3.17 9.73
CA PHE A 426 -35.82 3.38 11.09
C PHE A 426 -36.79 2.30 11.58
N PRO A 427 -37.81 1.86 10.80
CA PRO A 427 -38.69 0.77 11.22
C PRO A 427 -37.97 -0.58 11.35
N LYS A 428 -37.03 -0.87 10.43
CA LYS A 428 -36.22 -2.10 10.48
C LYS A 428 -35.28 -2.08 11.69
N PHE A 429 -34.75 -0.91 11.98
CA PHE A 429 -33.88 -0.64 13.10
C PHE A 429 -34.61 -0.88 14.43
N LEU A 430 -35.85 -0.40 14.56
CA LEU A 430 -36.73 -0.67 15.70
C LEU A 430 -37.00 -2.18 15.89
N SER A 431 -37.21 -2.93 14.80
CA SER A 431 -37.47 -4.36 14.87
C SER A 431 -36.26 -5.23 15.22
N ASN A 432 -35.04 -4.74 14.95
CA ASN A 432 -33.78 -5.48 15.14
C ASN A 432 -32.91 -4.88 16.27
N GLN A 433 -33.47 -4.01 17.10
CA GLN A 433 -32.71 -3.25 18.09
C GLN A 433 -31.92 -4.14 19.08
N ASP A 434 -32.44 -5.32 19.40
CA ASP A 434 -31.80 -6.27 20.32
C ASP A 434 -30.48 -6.83 19.76
N GLU A 435 -30.23 -6.70 18.45
CA GLU A 435 -28.97 -7.12 17.80
C GLU A 435 -27.80 -6.21 18.18
N TYR A 436 -28.05 -4.91 18.35
CA TYR A 436 -27.01 -3.91 18.65
C TYR A 436 -27.01 -3.43 20.10
N ASN A 437 -28.15 -3.52 20.79
CA ASN A 437 -28.32 -3.26 22.23
C ASN A 437 -27.76 -1.91 22.72
N PHE A 438 -28.03 -0.82 22.00
CA PHE A 438 -27.69 0.55 22.44
C PHE A 438 -28.86 1.23 23.16
N ASN A 439 -28.56 2.02 24.20
CA ASN A 439 -29.55 2.80 24.94
C ASN A 439 -30.14 3.96 24.15
N ALA A 440 -29.36 4.54 23.24
CA ALA A 440 -29.86 5.55 22.30
C ALA A 440 -31.14 5.08 21.59
N PHE A 441 -31.28 3.77 21.44
CA PHE A 441 -32.39 3.13 20.79
C PHE A 441 -33.45 2.63 21.75
N ALA A 442 -33.13 2.43 23.03
CA ALA A 442 -34.12 2.01 24.03
C ALA A 442 -35.23 3.05 24.18
N SER A 443 -34.89 4.34 24.02
CA SER A 443 -35.83 5.45 23.98
C SER A 443 -36.68 5.48 22.71
N LEU A 444 -36.30 4.79 21.62
CA LEU A 444 -37.10 4.68 20.39
C LEU A 444 -38.33 3.76 20.56
N LYS A 445 -38.35 2.91 21.60
CA LYS A 445 -39.49 2.00 21.88
C LYS A 445 -40.70 2.72 22.46
N ASP A 446 -40.54 3.93 22.99
CA ASP A 446 -41.67 4.69 23.52
C ASP A 446 -42.33 5.49 22.38
N PRO A 447 -43.60 5.20 22.05
CA PRO A 447 -44.32 5.81 20.93
C PRO A 447 -44.49 7.33 21.06
N ASN A 448 -44.11 7.92 22.20
CA ASN A 448 -44.17 9.36 22.44
C ASN A 448 -42.82 10.09 22.24
N VAL A 449 -41.71 9.41 21.93
CA VAL A 449 -40.36 9.99 22.06
C VAL A 449 -39.85 10.72 20.81
N GLY A 450 -40.58 10.64 19.70
CA GLY A 450 -40.36 11.51 18.54
C GLY A 450 -40.50 10.81 17.20
N THR A 451 -40.56 11.60 16.14
CA THR A 451 -40.62 11.12 14.76
C THR A 451 -39.21 10.80 14.24
N PRO A 452 -39.06 10.00 13.14
CA PRO A 452 -37.76 9.76 12.51
C PRO A 452 -36.98 11.06 12.26
N GLU A 453 -37.66 12.13 11.86
CA GLU A 453 -37.10 13.46 11.62
C GLU A 453 -36.52 14.09 12.89
N SER A 454 -37.20 13.94 14.03
CA SER A 454 -36.73 14.44 15.33
C SER A 454 -35.46 13.73 15.81
N PHE A 455 -35.29 12.45 15.47
CA PHE A 455 -34.04 11.74 15.74
C PHE A 455 -32.96 12.11 14.75
N PHE A 456 -33.30 12.24 13.46
CA PHE A 456 -32.36 12.65 12.43
C PHE A 456 -31.72 14.00 12.75
N SER A 457 -32.51 14.99 13.17
CA SER A 457 -32.00 16.32 13.53
C SER A 457 -31.09 16.32 14.77
N LYS A 458 -31.26 15.35 15.69
CA LYS A 458 -30.35 15.16 16.83
C LYS A 458 -29.02 14.52 16.40
N MET A 459 -29.03 13.76 15.32
CA MET A 459 -27.85 13.09 14.77
C MET A 459 -27.06 14.00 13.84
N ASP A 460 -27.75 14.71 12.94
CA ASP A 460 -27.20 15.70 12.00
C ASP A 460 -26.84 17.00 12.75
N ASN A 461 -25.73 16.96 13.48
CA ASN A 461 -25.32 18.07 14.33
C ASN A 461 -24.80 19.28 13.54
N ASN A 462 -24.43 19.09 12.27
CA ASN A 462 -23.92 20.14 11.41
C ASN A 462 -25.00 20.78 10.52
N ASN A 463 -26.22 20.24 10.52
CA ASN A 463 -27.39 20.66 9.75
C ASN A 463 -27.16 20.67 8.23
N GLN A 464 -26.34 19.75 7.70
CA GLN A 464 -26.09 19.62 6.26
C GLN A 464 -27.10 18.70 5.57
N GLY A 465 -28.06 18.13 6.32
CA GLY A 465 -29.08 17.22 5.80
C GLY A 465 -28.59 15.79 5.59
N LEU A 466 -27.40 15.47 6.12
CA LEU A 466 -26.76 14.16 6.05
C LEU A 466 -26.14 13.83 7.41
N VAL A 467 -26.32 12.59 7.88
CA VAL A 467 -25.65 12.10 9.09
C VAL A 467 -24.38 11.35 8.69
N LEU A 468 -23.23 11.88 9.07
CA LEU A 468 -21.93 11.24 8.86
C LEU A 468 -21.66 10.18 9.95
N LEU A 469 -20.81 9.21 9.64
CA LEU A 469 -20.40 8.16 10.59
C LEU A 469 -19.88 8.72 11.93
N SER A 470 -19.13 9.83 11.89
CA SER A 470 -18.64 10.50 13.10
C SER A 470 -19.75 11.12 13.94
N GLU A 471 -20.82 11.61 13.32
CA GLU A 471 -21.95 12.21 14.01
C GLU A 471 -22.83 11.14 14.63
N TRP A 472 -23.03 10.04 13.91
CA TRP A 472 -23.64 8.82 14.42
C TRP A 472 -22.93 8.29 15.66
N PHE A 473 -21.59 8.17 15.62
CA PHE A 473 -20.78 7.79 16.76
C PHE A 473 -20.98 8.71 17.97
N ASN A 474 -20.97 10.02 17.74
CA ASN A 474 -21.19 11.00 18.81
C ASN A 474 -22.58 10.89 19.43
N PHE A 475 -23.61 10.73 18.62
CA PHE A 475 -24.99 10.57 19.07
C PHE A 475 -25.12 9.35 20.00
N LEU A 476 -24.66 8.17 19.56
CA LEU A 476 -24.75 6.95 20.36
C LEU A 476 -23.89 7.00 21.62
N LYS A 477 -22.68 7.54 21.52
CA LYS A 477 -21.79 7.75 22.66
C LYS A 477 -22.43 8.63 23.73
N MET A 478 -23.05 9.74 23.35
CA MET A 478 -23.69 10.65 24.30
C MET A 478 -24.89 9.99 24.99
N ALA A 479 -25.69 9.23 24.25
CA ALA A 479 -26.78 8.47 24.85
C ALA A 479 -26.29 7.46 25.90
N GLU A 480 -25.24 6.69 25.60
CA GLU A 480 -24.65 5.75 26.57
C GLU A 480 -24.11 6.45 27.82
N ILE A 481 -23.42 7.59 27.64
CA ILE A 481 -22.90 8.42 28.75
C ILE A 481 -24.05 8.89 29.65
N LEU A 482 -25.12 9.44 29.07
CA LEU A 482 -26.28 9.94 29.80
C LEU A 482 -27.03 8.83 30.54
N SER A 483 -27.16 7.66 29.90
CA SER A 483 -27.76 6.46 30.50
C SER A 483 -26.85 5.79 31.54
N LYS A 484 -25.62 6.26 31.73
CA LYS A 484 -24.64 5.73 32.68
C LYS A 484 -24.43 4.23 32.57
N THR A 485 -24.42 3.69 31.34
CA THR A 485 -24.02 2.31 31.16
C THR A 485 -22.58 2.09 31.55
N LYS A 486 -22.20 0.82 31.71
CA LYS A 486 -20.80 0.44 31.88
C LYS A 486 -19.88 1.09 30.83
N ILE A 487 -20.29 1.05 29.54
CA ILE A 487 -19.51 1.66 28.46
C ILE A 487 -19.60 3.19 28.48
N GLY A 488 -20.77 3.75 28.80
CA GLY A 488 -20.96 5.19 28.96
C GLY A 488 -20.11 5.78 30.08
N ILE A 489 -19.99 5.10 31.22
CA ILE A 489 -19.10 5.49 32.32
C ILE A 489 -17.64 5.48 31.87
N ASP A 490 -17.20 4.39 31.20
CA ASP A 490 -15.84 4.29 30.68
C ASP A 490 -15.54 5.42 29.66
N LEU A 491 -16.52 5.81 28.84
CA LEU A 491 -16.42 6.91 27.86
C LEU A 491 -16.51 8.31 28.48
N ALA A 492 -17.24 8.47 29.59
CA ALA A 492 -17.38 9.74 30.30
C ALA A 492 -16.08 10.11 31.02
N VAL A 493 -15.39 9.13 31.62
CA VAL A 493 -14.08 9.32 32.26
C VAL A 493 -13.03 9.84 31.25
N ALA A 494 -13.15 9.46 29.98
CA ALA A 494 -12.28 9.94 28.90
C ALA A 494 -12.55 11.40 28.47
N LYS A 495 -13.66 12.02 28.87
CA LYS A 495 -14.22 13.23 28.25
C LYS A 495 -14.21 14.50 29.13
N ASP A 496 -13.50 14.48 30.25
CA ASP A 496 -13.59 15.50 31.33
C ASP A 496 -12.98 16.90 30.99
N ARG A 497 -13.09 17.37 29.74
CA ARG A 497 -12.77 18.77 29.38
C ARG A 497 -13.73 19.49 28.41
N GLN A 498 -14.78 18.88 27.84
CA GLN A 498 -15.64 19.61 26.88
C GLN A 498 -17.16 19.38 26.95
N CYS A 499 -17.66 18.31 27.58
CA CYS A 499 -19.10 18.01 27.48
C CYS A 499 -20.01 18.78 28.44
N LEU A 500 -19.50 19.42 29.50
CA LEU A 500 -20.36 20.17 30.42
C LEU A 500 -20.87 21.51 29.83
N SER A 501 -20.13 22.15 28.92
CA SER A 501 -20.56 23.44 28.33
C SER A 501 -21.60 23.30 27.21
N ILE A 502 -21.80 22.08 26.68
CA ILE A 502 -22.85 21.77 25.69
C ILE A 502 -24.13 21.29 26.40
N LEU A 503 -24.04 20.85 27.66
CA LEU A 503 -25.19 20.40 28.45
C LEU A 503 -25.95 21.55 29.15
N GLU A 504 -25.42 22.78 29.11
CA GLU A 504 -26.06 24.00 29.65
C GLU A 504 -26.64 24.94 28.56
N LYS A 505 -26.68 24.50 27.29
CA LYS A 505 -27.36 25.17 26.18
C LYS A 505 -28.32 24.21 25.51
#